data_AF-A0A7V4KSH4-F1
#
_entry.id   AF-A0A7V4KSH4-F1
#
_cell.length_a   1.000
_cell.length_b   1.000
_cell.length_c   1.000
_cell.angle_alpha   90.00
_cell.angle_beta   90.00
_cell.angle_gamma   90.00
#
_symmetry.space_group_name_H-M   'P 1'
#
loop_
_entity.id
_entity.type
_entity.pdbx_description
1 polymer ?
#
loop_
_entity_poly.entity_id
_entity_poly.type
_entity_poly.pdbx_seq_one_letter_code
_entity_poly.pdbx_strand_id
1 'polypeptide(L)'
;MRASRLLLATCTASLAASSLAAAQARTPVEVVWCTAGSEPTHELLSVTGAMEIAPDTLWVADARAGVVVEFSGAGSVRRVAARSGDGPGEVRAPYYLLALPGRSVGVYDVQRSSVEVFSPEGRFLRRIPLAVRLQNVKGVLGLPDGRIVMSGGITGNPHTVHVFDATGRLTWSWFPAPVTQNPRAGIMVGGGALASATDGSLWFSRAAPHLIARVGIGSAAADTLAVDDTLIPAIGDEFISETIENGQLIRSFRWFFPQSRFVMERGGQLLNVVWRHDARESIWELYDIAARRRVSLAAANEAWQVWNAVRDNSLLASRIREDTGQHEFCRLRYLPR
;
A
#
# COMPACT_ATOMS: atom_id res chain seq x y z
N MET A 1 26.86 -19.78 71.62
CA MET A 1 25.51 -19.38 71.16
C MET A 1 25.62 -17.98 70.57
N ARG A 2 25.74 -17.86 69.24
CA ARG A 2 25.82 -16.58 68.53
C ARG A 2 24.54 -16.41 67.72
N ALA A 3 23.77 -15.37 68.03
CA ALA A 3 22.55 -15.01 67.33
C ALA A 3 22.89 -14.38 65.97
N SER A 4 22.45 -15.03 64.90
CA SER A 4 22.58 -14.53 63.52
C SER A 4 21.51 -13.45 63.27
N ARG A 5 21.96 -12.23 62.95
CA ARG A 5 21.12 -11.12 62.49
C ARG A 5 20.74 -11.36 61.02
N LEU A 6 19.45 -11.45 60.74
CA LEU A 6 18.89 -11.42 59.39
C LEU A 6 18.89 -9.97 58.89
N LEU A 7 19.69 -9.65 57.87
CA LEU A 7 19.54 -8.40 57.11
C LEU A 7 18.57 -8.65 55.95
N LEU A 8 17.42 -7.98 55.97
CA LEU A 8 16.56 -7.85 54.79
C LEU A 8 17.24 -6.92 53.78
N ALA A 9 17.59 -7.44 52.61
CA ALA A 9 17.98 -6.64 51.46
C ALA A 9 16.70 -6.12 50.78
N THR A 10 16.38 -4.84 50.97
CA THR A 10 15.38 -4.13 50.20
C THR A 10 15.95 -3.79 48.82
N CYS A 11 15.52 -4.53 47.80
CA CYS A 11 15.82 -4.22 46.41
C CYS A 11 15.04 -2.95 46.02
N THR A 12 15.73 -1.81 45.94
CA THR A 12 15.18 -0.58 45.36
C THR A 12 15.26 -0.70 43.84
N ALA A 13 14.13 -1.01 43.22
CA ALA A 13 13.99 -0.94 41.77
C ALA A 13 14.09 0.53 41.34
N SER A 14 15.19 0.88 40.67
CA SER A 14 15.35 2.18 40.03
C SER A 14 14.41 2.27 38.83
N LEU A 15 13.30 2.97 39.00
CA LEU A 15 12.44 3.44 37.92
C LEU A 15 13.19 4.51 37.14
N ALA A 16 13.93 4.11 36.11
CA ALA A 16 14.39 5.03 35.07
C ALA A 16 13.20 5.37 34.16
N ALA A 17 12.30 6.22 34.67
CA ALA A 17 11.27 6.85 33.88
C ALA A 17 11.89 7.93 32.99
N SER A 18 11.76 7.72 31.68
CA SER A 18 11.35 8.72 30.70
C SER A 18 12.10 10.06 30.67
N SER A 19 13.11 10.14 29.79
CA SER A 19 13.42 11.40 29.11
C SER A 19 13.85 11.15 27.65
N LEU A 20 12.97 10.52 26.88
CA LEU A 20 12.80 10.92 25.48
C LEU A 20 12.09 12.28 25.50
N ALA A 21 12.86 13.30 25.89
CA ALA A 21 12.48 14.68 25.71
C ALA A 21 12.08 14.85 24.25
N ALA A 22 10.92 15.45 24.04
CA ALA A 22 10.32 15.74 22.76
C ALA A 22 11.26 16.61 21.91
N ALA A 23 12.20 15.98 21.20
CA ALA A 23 12.54 16.48 19.88
C ALA A 23 11.29 16.24 19.06
N GLN A 24 10.52 17.30 18.79
CA GLN A 24 9.45 17.26 17.79
C GLN A 24 10.12 16.78 16.50
N ALA A 25 10.07 15.47 16.23
CA ALA A 25 10.61 14.92 15.01
C ALA A 25 9.80 15.58 13.90
N ARG A 26 10.40 16.56 13.19
CA ARG A 26 9.74 17.26 12.09
C ARG A 26 9.12 16.22 11.16
N THR A 27 7.82 16.29 10.93
CA THR A 27 7.09 15.35 10.07
C THR A 27 7.85 15.13 8.76
N PRO A 28 8.04 13.88 8.29
CA PRO A 28 8.78 13.58 7.06
C PRO A 28 8.09 14.09 5.78
N VAL A 29 6.92 14.69 5.93
CA VAL A 29 6.10 15.23 4.85
C VAL A 29 5.52 16.58 5.23
N GLU A 30 5.39 17.44 4.23
CA GLU A 30 4.58 18.65 4.25
C GLU A 30 3.28 18.39 3.46
N VAL A 31 2.14 18.73 4.04
CA VAL A 31 0.86 18.68 3.32
C VAL A 31 0.77 19.91 2.42
N VAL A 32 0.72 19.69 1.10
CA VAL A 32 0.52 20.78 0.13
C VAL A 32 -0.95 21.18 0.10
N TRP A 33 -1.83 20.18 0.00
CA TRP A 33 -3.28 20.33 0.13
C TRP A 33 -3.92 18.99 0.46
N CYS A 34 -5.13 19.06 1.02
CA CYS A 34 -6.05 17.94 1.21
C CYS A 34 -7.46 18.39 0.82
N THR A 35 -8.27 17.44 0.35
CA THR A 35 -9.67 17.66 0.02
C THR A 35 -10.47 16.40 0.33
N ALA A 36 -11.69 16.56 0.83
CA ALA A 36 -12.68 15.49 0.93
C ALA A 36 -13.52 15.35 -0.34
N GLY A 37 -13.15 16.04 -1.42
CA GLY A 37 -14.03 16.27 -2.57
C GLY A 37 -14.81 17.58 -2.41
N SER A 38 -15.82 17.77 -3.26
CA SER A 38 -16.66 18.97 -3.24
C SER A 38 -18.08 18.66 -3.65
N GLU A 39 -19.05 19.16 -2.90
CA GLU A 39 -20.45 19.25 -3.31
C GLU A 39 -20.62 20.35 -4.37
N PRO A 40 -21.52 20.20 -5.37
CA PRO A 40 -22.41 19.05 -5.61
C PRO A 40 -21.76 17.95 -6.47
N THR A 41 -20.45 18.04 -6.73
CA THR A 41 -19.78 17.19 -7.72
C THR A 41 -19.52 15.76 -7.23
N HIS A 42 -18.79 15.60 -6.13
CA HIS A 42 -18.46 14.31 -5.52
C HIS A 42 -17.77 14.50 -4.16
N GLU A 43 -18.33 13.93 -3.08
CA GLU A 43 -17.63 13.71 -1.81
C GLU A 43 -16.95 12.34 -1.80
N LEU A 44 -15.70 12.29 -1.32
CA LEU A 44 -14.90 11.08 -1.26
C LEU A 44 -15.35 10.16 -0.13
N LEU A 45 -15.69 8.92 -0.47
CA LEU A 45 -16.18 7.91 0.46
C LEU A 45 -15.12 6.86 0.81
N SER A 46 -14.22 6.53 -0.12
CA SER A 46 -13.11 5.60 0.12
C SER A 46 -12.03 5.70 -0.96
N VAL A 47 -11.00 6.53 -0.72
CA VAL A 47 -9.86 6.63 -1.64
C VAL A 47 -9.07 5.32 -1.62
N THR A 48 -8.91 4.69 -2.79
CA THR A 48 -8.33 3.34 -2.93
C THR A 48 -7.30 3.24 -4.07
N GLY A 49 -6.96 4.38 -4.67
CA GLY A 49 -5.96 4.53 -5.70
C GLY A 49 -5.94 5.96 -6.19
N ALA A 50 -4.77 6.46 -6.58
CA ALA A 50 -4.63 7.75 -7.23
C ALA A 50 -3.44 7.76 -8.19
N MET A 51 -3.53 8.52 -9.28
CA MET A 51 -2.43 8.70 -10.24
C MET A 51 -2.58 10.01 -11.02
N GLU A 52 -1.47 10.64 -11.37
CA GLU A 52 -1.45 11.70 -12.40
C GLU A 52 -1.49 11.07 -13.79
N ILE A 53 -2.56 11.29 -14.53
CA ILE A 53 -2.76 10.70 -15.86
C ILE A 53 -2.27 11.61 -17.00
N ALA A 54 -2.28 12.92 -16.75
CA ALA A 54 -1.79 13.97 -17.63
C ALA A 54 -1.37 15.17 -16.76
N PRO A 55 -0.60 16.14 -17.29
CA PRO A 55 -0.26 17.34 -16.53
C PRO A 55 -1.52 17.98 -15.93
N ASP A 56 -1.49 18.24 -14.63
CA ASP A 56 -2.60 18.85 -13.89
C ASP A 56 -3.92 18.04 -13.91
N THR A 57 -3.86 16.75 -14.23
CA THR A 57 -5.04 15.85 -14.23
C THR A 57 -4.73 14.62 -13.40
N LEU A 58 -5.40 14.53 -12.25
CA LEU A 58 -5.30 13.42 -11.33
C LEU A 58 -6.56 12.58 -11.41
N TRP A 59 -6.42 11.26 -11.40
CA TRP A 59 -7.54 10.35 -11.20
C TRP A 59 -7.47 9.70 -9.84
N VAL A 60 -8.62 9.60 -9.18
CA VAL A 60 -8.77 9.03 -7.85
C VAL A 60 -9.85 7.96 -7.90
N ALA A 61 -9.52 6.73 -7.50
CA ALA A 61 -10.48 5.65 -7.35
C ALA A 61 -11.19 5.78 -6.00
N ASP A 62 -12.52 5.87 -6.05
CA ASP A 62 -13.40 5.83 -4.89
C ASP A 62 -14.21 4.53 -4.89
N ALA A 63 -13.72 3.52 -4.18
CA ALA A 63 -14.27 2.17 -4.24
C ALA A 63 -15.66 2.08 -3.61
N ARG A 64 -15.92 2.87 -2.56
CA ARG A 64 -17.22 2.84 -1.86
C ARG A 64 -18.31 3.53 -2.69
N ALA A 65 -17.95 4.59 -3.40
CA ALA A 65 -18.86 5.21 -4.37
C ALA A 65 -18.95 4.46 -5.71
N GLY A 66 -18.01 3.55 -5.99
CA GLY A 66 -17.96 2.80 -7.24
C GLY A 66 -17.63 3.69 -8.44
N VAL A 67 -16.76 4.69 -8.25
CA VAL A 67 -16.40 5.64 -9.30
C VAL A 67 -14.89 5.91 -9.35
N VAL A 68 -14.43 6.43 -10.49
CA VAL A 68 -13.15 7.13 -10.60
C VAL A 68 -13.44 8.59 -10.84
N VAL A 69 -12.84 9.47 -10.05
CA VAL A 69 -13.06 10.92 -10.08
C VAL A 69 -11.82 11.61 -10.62
N GLU A 70 -12.02 12.57 -11.50
CA GLU A 70 -10.98 13.43 -12.02
C GLU A 70 -10.84 14.70 -11.17
N PHE A 71 -9.62 14.97 -10.74
CA PHE A 71 -9.23 16.17 -10.01
C PHE A 71 -8.23 16.99 -10.83
N SER A 72 -8.18 18.29 -10.57
CA SER A 72 -7.03 19.12 -10.95
C SER A 72 -5.80 18.77 -10.11
N GLY A 73 -4.61 19.17 -10.55
CA GLY A 73 -3.39 19.09 -9.76
C GLY A 73 -3.40 19.96 -8.50
N ALA A 74 -4.35 20.90 -8.40
CA ALA A 74 -4.63 21.73 -7.23
C ALA A 74 -5.67 21.12 -6.27
N GLY A 75 -6.20 19.92 -6.57
CA GLY A 75 -7.12 19.20 -5.68
C GLY A 75 -8.58 19.61 -5.81
N SER A 76 -8.98 20.29 -6.88
CA SER A 76 -10.40 20.56 -7.17
C SER A 76 -11.02 19.43 -7.99
N VAL A 77 -12.24 18.99 -7.63
CA VAL A 77 -13.01 18.01 -8.40
C VAL A 77 -13.39 18.63 -9.75
N ARG A 78 -13.19 17.88 -10.84
CA ARG A 78 -13.60 18.28 -12.19
C ARG A 78 -14.84 17.54 -12.67
N ARG A 79 -14.82 16.20 -12.55
CA ARG A 79 -15.89 15.32 -13.04
C ARG A 79 -15.71 13.89 -12.54
N VAL A 80 -16.76 13.08 -12.68
CA VAL A 80 -16.64 11.62 -12.65
C VAL A 80 -16.02 11.15 -13.97
N ALA A 81 -14.88 10.48 -13.90
CA ALA A 81 -14.15 9.93 -15.05
C ALA A 81 -14.65 8.54 -15.46
N ALA A 82 -14.99 7.71 -14.48
CA ALA A 82 -15.63 6.41 -14.68
C ALA A 82 -16.75 6.23 -13.65
N ARG A 83 -17.94 5.87 -14.11
CA ARG A 83 -19.12 5.68 -13.25
C ARG A 83 -19.33 4.22 -12.88
N SER A 84 -20.17 3.99 -11.88
CA SER A 84 -20.58 2.64 -11.51
C SER A 84 -21.42 1.99 -12.62
N GLY A 85 -21.17 0.71 -12.92
CA GLY A 85 -21.91 -0.06 -13.91
C GLY A 85 -21.11 -1.18 -14.56
N ASP A 86 -21.57 -1.66 -15.72
CA ASP A 86 -21.03 -2.83 -16.44
C ASP A 86 -20.63 -2.56 -17.90
N GLY A 87 -21.03 -1.41 -18.44
CA GLY A 87 -20.72 -0.97 -19.78
C GLY A 87 -19.25 -0.62 -20.02
N PRO A 88 -18.91 -0.21 -21.26
CA PRO A 88 -17.57 0.25 -21.61
C PRO A 88 -17.13 1.42 -20.73
N GLY A 89 -16.01 1.26 -20.02
CA GLY A 89 -15.47 2.29 -19.12
C GLY A 89 -16.17 2.43 -17.77
N GLU A 90 -17.16 1.58 -17.48
CA GLU A 90 -17.82 1.53 -16.17
C GLU A 90 -17.08 0.59 -15.20
N VAL A 91 -17.09 0.95 -13.92
CA VAL A 91 -16.41 0.23 -12.84
C VAL A 91 -17.41 -0.21 -11.77
N ARG A 92 -17.01 -1.10 -10.87
CA ARG A 92 -17.80 -1.60 -9.75
C ARG A 92 -17.11 -1.31 -8.42
N ALA A 93 -15.87 -1.77 -8.29
CA ALA A 93 -15.01 -1.47 -7.14
C ALA A 93 -13.61 -1.11 -7.64
N PRO A 94 -13.38 0.11 -8.14
CA PRO A 94 -12.07 0.53 -8.63
C PRO A 94 -11.08 0.58 -7.47
N TYR A 95 -9.89 0.00 -7.66
CA TYR A 95 -8.81 -0.13 -6.69
C TYR A 95 -7.47 -0.04 -7.42
N TYR A 96 -6.55 0.80 -6.97
CA TYR A 96 -5.29 1.10 -7.68
C TYR A 96 -5.48 1.62 -9.12
N LEU A 97 -4.56 2.50 -9.50
CA LEU A 97 -4.37 2.90 -10.88
C LEU A 97 -2.95 2.51 -11.30
N LEU A 98 -2.79 2.15 -12.57
CA LEU A 98 -1.49 1.73 -13.12
C LEU A 98 -1.24 2.39 -14.46
N ALA A 99 0.01 2.78 -14.70
CA ALA A 99 0.46 3.19 -16.03
C ALA A 99 0.60 1.97 -16.93
N LEU A 100 0.13 2.09 -18.17
CA LEU A 100 0.21 1.06 -19.21
C LEU A 100 0.89 1.64 -20.46
N PRO A 101 1.32 0.79 -21.41
CA PRO A 101 1.98 1.24 -22.64
C PRO A 101 1.19 2.31 -23.40
N GLY A 102 1.90 3.20 -24.08
CA GLY A 102 1.30 4.30 -24.84
C GLY A 102 0.67 5.39 -23.97
N ARG A 103 1.12 5.52 -22.71
CA ARG A 103 0.55 6.43 -21.68
C ARG A 103 -0.89 6.10 -21.29
N SER A 104 -1.37 4.90 -21.64
CA SER A 104 -2.69 4.44 -21.22
C SER A 104 -2.72 4.27 -19.70
N VAL A 105 -3.93 4.34 -19.14
CA VAL A 105 -4.17 4.23 -17.70
C VAL A 105 -5.05 3.02 -17.45
N GLY A 106 -4.61 2.12 -16.58
CA GLY A 106 -5.42 1.02 -16.07
C GLY A 106 -6.09 1.43 -14.76
N VAL A 107 -7.33 1.01 -14.58
CA VAL A 107 -8.04 0.99 -13.30
C VAL A 107 -8.31 -0.47 -12.97
N TYR A 108 -7.74 -0.97 -11.87
CA TYR A 108 -8.00 -2.35 -11.46
C TYR A 108 -9.36 -2.41 -10.74
N ASP A 109 -10.32 -3.16 -11.28
CA ASP A 109 -11.62 -3.37 -10.68
C ASP A 109 -11.60 -4.68 -9.89
N VAL A 110 -11.55 -4.58 -8.56
CA VAL A 110 -11.41 -5.77 -7.71
C VAL A 110 -12.67 -6.63 -7.72
N GLN A 111 -13.85 -6.03 -7.85
CA GLN A 111 -15.10 -6.78 -7.87
C GLN A 111 -15.24 -7.56 -9.18
N ARG A 112 -14.89 -6.94 -10.31
CA ARG A 112 -14.91 -7.59 -11.63
C ARG A 112 -13.69 -8.47 -11.91
N SER A 113 -12.60 -8.30 -11.16
CA SER A 113 -11.31 -8.96 -11.45
C SER A 113 -10.84 -8.64 -12.87
N SER A 114 -10.79 -7.34 -13.19
CA SER A 114 -10.35 -6.83 -14.50
C SER A 114 -9.51 -5.56 -14.35
N VAL A 115 -8.83 -5.19 -15.42
CA VAL A 115 -8.24 -3.86 -15.59
C VAL A 115 -9.00 -3.14 -16.69
N GLU A 116 -9.66 -2.04 -16.35
CA GLU A 116 -10.29 -1.14 -17.31
C GLU A 116 -9.23 -0.19 -17.85
N VAL A 117 -9.00 -0.18 -19.16
CA VAL A 117 -7.92 0.56 -19.81
C VAL A 117 -8.48 1.80 -20.49
N PHE A 118 -7.90 2.96 -20.20
CA PHE A 118 -8.26 4.26 -20.72
C PHE A 118 -7.09 4.91 -21.45
N SER A 119 -7.38 5.78 -22.42
CA SER A 119 -6.39 6.64 -23.06
C SER A 119 -5.92 7.75 -22.10
N PRO A 120 -4.82 8.46 -22.42
CA PRO A 120 -4.38 9.61 -21.63
C PRO A 120 -5.43 10.73 -21.51
N GLU A 121 -6.37 10.79 -22.47
CA GLU A 121 -7.50 11.72 -22.50
C GLU A 121 -8.74 11.18 -21.76
N GLY A 122 -8.62 10.02 -21.12
CA GLY A 122 -9.68 9.42 -20.32
C GLY A 122 -10.74 8.65 -21.10
N ARG A 123 -10.51 8.34 -22.39
CA ARG A 123 -11.44 7.53 -23.18
C ARG A 123 -11.24 6.05 -22.89
N PHE A 124 -12.31 5.30 -22.66
CA PHE A 124 -12.21 3.85 -22.54
C PHE A 124 -11.67 3.23 -23.84
N LEU A 125 -10.68 2.35 -23.70
CA LEU A 125 -10.04 1.63 -24.81
C LEU A 125 -10.46 0.16 -24.82
N ARG A 126 -10.34 -0.52 -23.68
CA ARG A 126 -10.68 -1.94 -23.55
C ARG A 126 -10.72 -2.36 -22.08
N ARG A 127 -11.27 -3.56 -21.85
CA ARG A 127 -11.22 -4.28 -20.59
C ARG A 127 -10.27 -5.47 -20.71
N ILE A 128 -9.40 -5.66 -19.72
CA ILE A 128 -8.54 -6.83 -19.60
C ILE A 128 -9.08 -7.70 -18.45
N PRO A 129 -9.79 -8.80 -18.71
CA PRO A 129 -10.23 -9.71 -17.66
C PRO A 129 -9.04 -10.48 -17.08
N LEU A 130 -8.92 -10.54 -15.76
CA LEU A 130 -7.91 -11.38 -15.11
C LEU A 130 -8.45 -12.80 -14.97
N ALA A 131 -7.70 -13.77 -15.50
CA ALA A 131 -8.11 -15.18 -15.51
C ALA A 131 -8.25 -15.81 -14.10
N VAL A 132 -7.69 -15.16 -13.09
CA VAL A 132 -7.74 -15.58 -11.68
C VAL A 132 -8.03 -14.38 -10.79
N ARG A 133 -8.80 -14.61 -9.73
CA ARG A 133 -9.12 -13.59 -8.72
C ARG A 133 -8.02 -13.52 -7.68
N LEU A 134 -7.42 -12.34 -7.50
CA LEU A 134 -6.54 -12.07 -6.38
C LEU A 134 -7.35 -11.67 -5.14
N GLN A 135 -6.79 -12.00 -3.97
CA GLN A 135 -7.29 -11.64 -2.66
C GLN A 135 -6.35 -10.61 -2.03
N ASN A 136 -6.92 -9.58 -1.39
CA ASN A 136 -6.18 -8.54 -0.68
C ASN A 136 -5.00 -7.95 -1.47
N VAL A 137 -5.30 -7.43 -2.67
CA VAL A 137 -4.28 -6.84 -3.55
C VAL A 137 -3.62 -5.65 -2.86
N LYS A 138 -2.29 -5.64 -2.83
CA LYS A 138 -1.50 -4.59 -2.14
C LYS A 138 -0.64 -3.73 -3.06
N GLY A 139 -0.38 -4.21 -4.26
CA GLY A 139 0.39 -3.50 -5.28
C GLY A 139 -0.02 -3.95 -6.66
N VAL A 140 -0.02 -3.02 -7.61
CA VAL A 140 -0.31 -3.25 -9.02
C VAL A 140 0.66 -2.40 -9.83
N LEU A 141 1.29 -2.98 -10.84
CA LEU A 141 2.27 -2.32 -11.68
C LEU A 141 2.12 -2.78 -13.13
N GLY A 142 1.99 -1.84 -14.06
CA GLY A 142 2.08 -2.13 -15.49
C GLY A 142 3.53 -2.11 -15.96
N LEU A 143 3.87 -3.03 -16.86
CA LEU A 143 5.20 -3.13 -17.46
C LEU A 143 5.21 -2.52 -18.87
N PRO A 144 6.38 -2.05 -19.37
CA PRO A 144 6.49 -1.45 -20.70
C PRO A 144 6.05 -2.37 -21.86
N ASP A 145 6.12 -3.68 -21.66
CA ASP A 145 5.69 -4.70 -22.63
C ASP A 145 4.19 -5.06 -22.52
N GLY A 146 3.43 -4.37 -21.67
CA GLY A 146 2.00 -4.55 -21.49
C GLY A 146 1.61 -5.65 -20.50
N ARG A 147 2.58 -6.36 -19.90
CA ARG A 147 2.30 -7.24 -18.77
C ARG A 147 1.88 -6.45 -17.53
N ILE A 148 1.15 -7.10 -16.64
CA ILE A 148 0.68 -6.52 -15.37
C ILE A 148 1.22 -7.38 -14.24
N VAL A 149 1.86 -6.75 -13.25
CA VAL A 149 2.34 -7.40 -12.03
C VAL A 149 1.44 -6.99 -10.88
N MET A 150 0.98 -7.97 -10.12
CA MET A 150 0.12 -7.72 -8.96
C MET A 150 0.65 -8.48 -7.75
N SER A 151 0.53 -7.88 -6.58
CA SER A 151 0.80 -8.56 -5.32
C SER A 151 -0.49 -8.78 -4.53
N GLY A 152 -0.62 -9.95 -3.91
CA GLY A 152 -1.82 -10.40 -3.23
C GLY A 152 -1.87 -11.92 -3.20
N GLY A 153 -2.90 -12.49 -2.59
CA GLY A 153 -3.05 -13.94 -2.54
C GLY A 153 -3.86 -14.50 -3.69
N ILE A 154 -3.55 -15.71 -4.15
CA ILE A 154 -4.43 -16.53 -4.98
C ILE A 154 -4.70 -17.82 -4.22
N THR A 155 -5.97 -18.20 -4.07
CA THR A 155 -6.34 -19.44 -3.36
C THR A 155 -5.66 -20.66 -4.00
N GLY A 156 -4.95 -21.45 -3.20
CA GLY A 156 -4.19 -22.62 -3.66
C GLY A 156 -2.84 -22.29 -4.28
N ASN A 157 -2.45 -21.01 -4.39
CA ASN A 157 -1.13 -20.61 -4.85
C ASN A 157 -0.27 -20.17 -3.64
N PRO A 158 0.93 -20.74 -3.42
CA PRO A 158 1.77 -20.42 -2.27
C PRO A 158 2.58 -19.12 -2.44
N HIS A 159 2.33 -18.34 -3.49
CA HIS A 159 3.08 -17.13 -3.83
C HIS A 159 2.22 -15.87 -3.70
N THR A 160 2.88 -14.71 -3.59
CA THR A 160 2.20 -13.42 -3.37
C THR A 160 2.49 -12.35 -4.41
N VAL A 161 3.30 -12.66 -5.43
CA VAL A 161 3.52 -11.78 -6.58
C VAL A 161 3.24 -12.55 -7.86
N HIS A 162 2.50 -11.93 -8.78
CA HIS A 162 1.90 -12.59 -9.94
C HIS A 162 2.08 -11.73 -11.19
N VAL A 163 2.51 -12.33 -12.31
CA VAL A 163 2.57 -11.69 -13.64
C VAL A 163 1.44 -12.19 -14.51
N PHE A 164 0.68 -11.24 -15.03
CA PHE A 164 -0.32 -11.41 -16.05
C PHE A 164 0.23 -10.92 -17.39
N ASP A 165 -0.06 -11.65 -18.46
CA ASP A 165 0.19 -11.14 -19.81
C ASP A 165 -0.81 -10.03 -20.18
N ALA A 166 -0.61 -9.39 -21.34
CA ALA A 166 -1.43 -8.27 -21.79
C ALA A 166 -2.91 -8.63 -22.04
N THR A 167 -3.26 -9.93 -22.05
CA THR A 167 -4.65 -10.40 -22.17
C THR A 167 -5.26 -10.77 -20.81
N GLY A 168 -4.48 -10.71 -19.73
CA GLY A 168 -4.92 -10.98 -18.37
C GLY A 168 -4.80 -12.45 -17.94
N ARG A 169 -4.06 -13.27 -18.70
CA ARG A 169 -3.75 -14.64 -18.28
C ARG A 169 -2.57 -14.63 -17.32
N LEU A 170 -2.69 -15.35 -16.20
CA LEU A 170 -1.58 -15.58 -15.27
C LEU A 170 -0.50 -16.40 -15.97
N THR A 171 0.72 -15.86 -16.05
CA THR A 171 1.87 -16.53 -16.69
C THR A 171 2.92 -16.96 -15.68
N TRP A 172 2.98 -16.31 -14.52
CA TRP A 172 3.97 -16.61 -13.52
C TRP A 172 3.54 -16.14 -12.12
N SER A 173 3.95 -16.89 -11.11
CA SER A 173 3.76 -16.55 -9.69
C SER A 173 5.07 -16.78 -8.95
N TRP A 174 5.45 -15.85 -8.10
CA TRP A 174 6.69 -15.92 -7.35
C TRP A 174 6.59 -15.15 -6.03
N PHE A 175 7.67 -15.27 -5.25
CA PHE A 175 7.77 -14.76 -3.89
C PHE A 175 6.88 -15.56 -2.92
N PRO A 176 7.44 -16.48 -2.12
CA PRO A 176 6.66 -17.30 -1.21
C PRO A 176 5.87 -16.46 -0.20
N ALA A 177 4.62 -16.88 0.03
CA ALA A 177 3.84 -16.38 1.14
C ALA A 177 4.52 -16.74 2.48
N PRO A 178 4.38 -15.89 3.52
CA PRO A 178 4.74 -16.26 4.88
C PRO A 178 4.09 -17.59 5.28
N VAL A 179 4.85 -18.43 5.97
CA VAL A 179 4.34 -19.71 6.51
C VAL A 179 3.56 -19.40 7.79
N THR A 180 2.29 -19.80 7.80
CA THR A 180 1.33 -19.58 8.89
C THR A 180 0.54 -20.88 9.11
N GLN A 181 -0.03 -21.11 10.30
CA GLN A 181 -0.83 -22.32 10.56
C GLN A 181 -2.05 -22.38 9.63
N ASN A 182 -2.70 -21.24 9.42
CA ASN A 182 -3.73 -21.04 8.42
C ASN A 182 -3.08 -20.51 7.14
N PRO A 183 -2.89 -21.32 6.09
CA PRO A 183 -2.20 -20.88 4.86
C PRO A 183 -2.92 -19.74 4.13
N ARG A 184 -4.22 -19.54 4.40
CA ARG A 184 -4.96 -18.38 3.89
C ARG A 184 -4.44 -17.08 4.51
N ALA A 185 -4.03 -17.08 5.78
CA ALA A 185 -3.46 -15.91 6.42
C ALA A 185 -2.17 -15.48 5.73
N GLY A 186 -1.25 -16.43 5.47
CA GLY A 186 0.01 -16.18 4.75
C GLY A 186 -0.17 -15.46 3.41
N ILE A 187 -1.05 -15.95 2.54
CA ILE A 187 -1.30 -15.28 1.24
C ILE A 187 -1.99 -13.92 1.40
N MET A 188 -2.79 -13.74 2.47
CA MET A 188 -3.51 -12.50 2.74
C MET A 188 -2.62 -11.42 3.33
N VAL A 189 -1.59 -11.77 4.10
CA VAL A 189 -0.66 -10.82 4.72
C VAL A 189 0.57 -10.56 3.85
N GLY A 190 1.04 -11.57 3.09
CA GLY A 190 2.32 -11.55 2.38
C GLY A 190 2.40 -10.79 1.05
N GLY A 191 1.31 -10.18 0.55
CA GLY A 191 1.39 -9.20 -0.56
C GLY A 191 2.16 -7.93 -0.17
N GLY A 192 2.29 -6.95 -1.06
CA GLY A 192 3.06 -5.73 -0.76
C GLY A 192 3.10 -4.66 -1.85
N ALA A 193 3.67 -3.50 -1.55
CA ALA A 193 3.84 -2.45 -2.56
C ALA A 193 4.81 -2.90 -3.66
N LEU A 194 4.57 -2.44 -4.89
CA LEU A 194 5.38 -2.75 -6.08
C LEU A 194 5.82 -1.45 -6.75
N ALA A 195 7.05 -1.41 -7.25
CA ALA A 195 7.54 -0.34 -8.12
C ALA A 195 8.57 -0.86 -9.12
N SER A 196 8.74 -0.15 -10.24
CA SER A 196 9.84 -0.42 -11.16
C SER A 196 11.18 -0.04 -10.52
N ALA A 197 12.20 -0.86 -10.74
CA ALA A 197 13.59 -0.51 -10.49
C ALA A 197 14.24 0.08 -11.74
N THR A 198 15.35 0.81 -11.57
CA THR A 198 16.04 1.49 -12.69
C THR A 198 16.69 0.56 -13.72
N ASP A 199 16.96 -0.70 -13.36
CA ASP A 199 17.55 -1.73 -14.24
C ASP A 199 16.49 -2.60 -14.95
N GLY A 200 15.21 -2.28 -14.81
CA GLY A 200 14.11 -3.07 -15.38
C GLY A 200 13.66 -4.25 -14.51
N SER A 201 14.26 -4.49 -13.34
CA SER A 201 13.67 -5.34 -12.31
C SER A 201 12.55 -4.60 -11.55
N LEU A 202 12.06 -5.20 -10.47
CA LEU A 202 11.01 -4.62 -9.62
C LEU A 202 11.47 -4.50 -8.17
N TRP A 203 10.99 -3.47 -7.48
CA TRP A 203 10.98 -3.41 -6.03
C TRP A 203 9.70 -4.03 -5.50
N PHE A 204 9.84 -4.89 -4.50
CA PHE A 204 8.74 -5.46 -3.76
C PHE A 204 8.95 -5.17 -2.27
N SER A 205 8.00 -4.44 -1.67
CA SER A 205 7.96 -4.17 -0.25
C SER A 205 6.79 -4.92 0.38
N ARG A 206 7.09 -6.08 0.97
CA ARG A 206 6.11 -6.97 1.59
C ARG A 206 5.44 -6.29 2.78
N ALA A 207 4.13 -6.48 2.89
CA ALA A 207 3.33 -5.96 3.98
C ALA A 207 3.71 -6.59 5.32
N ALA A 208 3.66 -7.92 5.46
CA ALA A 208 4.11 -8.61 6.67
C ALA A 208 4.67 -10.02 6.37
N PRO A 209 5.75 -10.46 7.06
CA PRO A 209 6.67 -9.62 7.84
C PRO A 209 7.39 -8.59 6.95
N HIS A 210 7.84 -7.49 7.53
CA HIS A 210 8.48 -6.41 6.77
C HIS A 210 9.68 -6.93 5.98
N LEU A 211 9.65 -6.75 4.66
CA LEU A 211 10.77 -7.07 3.80
C LEU A 211 10.74 -6.16 2.58
N ILE A 212 11.90 -5.69 2.17
CA ILE A 212 12.11 -4.96 0.93
C ILE A 212 13.13 -5.72 0.10
N ALA A 213 12.75 -6.11 -1.10
CA ALA A 213 13.63 -6.82 -2.02
C ALA A 213 13.51 -6.30 -3.44
N ARG A 214 14.62 -6.39 -4.15
CA ARG A 214 14.68 -6.27 -5.60
C ARG A 214 14.40 -7.65 -6.21
N VAL A 215 13.52 -7.72 -7.19
CA VAL A 215 13.08 -8.99 -7.79
C VAL A 215 13.06 -8.89 -9.31
N GLY A 216 13.66 -9.89 -9.96
CA GLY A 216 13.65 -10.00 -11.42
C GLY A 216 12.31 -10.54 -11.93
N ILE A 217 11.83 -9.99 -13.05
CA ILE A 217 10.61 -10.48 -13.68
C ILE A 217 10.91 -11.83 -14.37
N GLY A 218 10.22 -12.89 -13.98
CA GLY A 218 10.48 -14.26 -14.42
C GLY A 218 11.63 -14.97 -13.68
N SER A 219 12.24 -14.33 -12.68
CA SER A 219 13.39 -14.90 -11.94
C SER A 219 13.00 -15.38 -10.54
N ALA A 220 13.43 -16.59 -10.17
CA ALA A 220 13.24 -17.08 -8.81
C ALA A 220 14.10 -16.33 -7.76
N ALA A 221 15.10 -15.56 -8.19
CA ALA A 221 16.00 -14.84 -7.30
C ALA A 221 15.41 -13.49 -6.83
N ALA A 222 15.54 -13.22 -5.53
CA ALA A 222 15.26 -11.94 -4.90
C ALA A 222 16.51 -11.45 -4.15
N ASP A 223 16.89 -10.19 -4.37
CA ASP A 223 17.96 -9.52 -3.62
C ASP A 223 17.33 -8.67 -2.51
N THR A 224 17.43 -9.15 -1.28
CA THR A 224 16.83 -8.50 -0.11
C THR A 224 17.64 -7.28 0.33
N LEU A 225 17.06 -6.09 0.21
CA LEU A 225 17.64 -4.84 0.69
C LEU A 225 17.47 -4.70 2.21
N ALA A 226 16.30 -5.03 2.74
CA ALA A 226 15.98 -4.83 4.15
C ALA A 226 14.98 -5.88 4.68
N VAL A 227 15.14 -6.22 5.96
CA VAL A 227 14.18 -6.97 6.78
C VAL A 227 14.15 -6.26 8.14
N ASP A 228 12.96 -5.96 8.65
CA ASP A 228 12.78 -5.30 9.94
C ASP A 228 11.51 -5.81 10.62
N ASP A 229 11.63 -6.99 11.23
CA ASP A 229 10.52 -7.62 11.95
C ASP A 229 10.11 -6.85 13.21
N THR A 230 10.88 -5.84 13.64
CA THR A 230 10.48 -4.96 14.74
C THR A 230 9.51 -3.89 14.28
N LEU A 231 9.59 -3.47 13.00
CA LEU A 231 8.72 -2.48 12.40
C LEU A 231 7.37 -3.06 12.01
N ILE A 232 7.38 -4.21 11.32
CA ILE A 232 6.18 -5.00 11.04
C ILE A 232 6.50 -6.45 11.36
N PRO A 233 6.01 -6.98 12.49
CA PRO A 233 6.28 -8.35 12.88
C PRO A 233 5.68 -9.32 11.86
N ALA A 234 6.09 -10.58 11.97
CA ALA A 234 5.42 -11.66 11.28
C ALA A 234 3.96 -11.67 11.72
N ILE A 235 3.09 -11.18 10.85
CA ILE A 235 1.66 -11.27 11.02
C ILE A 235 1.22 -12.50 10.25
N GLY A 236 0.57 -13.40 10.95
CA GLY A 236 0.14 -14.67 10.40
C GLY A 236 -1.27 -14.96 10.86
N ASP A 237 -1.42 -15.97 11.70
CA ASP A 237 -2.70 -16.52 12.07
C ASP A 237 -3.61 -15.54 12.79
N GLU A 238 -3.07 -14.54 13.49
CA GLU A 238 -3.85 -13.47 14.11
C GLU A 238 -4.54 -12.54 13.10
N PHE A 239 -4.22 -12.64 11.80
CA PHE A 239 -4.97 -11.96 10.75
C PHE A 239 -6.40 -12.51 10.64
N ILE A 240 -6.62 -13.80 10.91
CA ILE A 240 -7.92 -14.47 10.80
C ILE A 240 -8.32 -14.95 12.19
N SER A 241 -9.38 -14.38 12.73
CA SER A 241 -10.00 -14.89 13.95
C SER A 241 -11.29 -15.63 13.60
N GLU A 242 -11.50 -16.76 14.24
CA GLU A 242 -12.71 -17.57 14.12
C GLU A 242 -13.37 -17.70 15.49
N THR A 243 -14.58 -17.19 15.62
CA THR A 243 -15.41 -17.27 16.83
C THR A 243 -16.69 -18.04 16.53
N ILE A 244 -17.32 -18.62 17.56
CA ILE A 244 -18.66 -19.20 17.43
C ILE A 244 -19.63 -18.25 18.12
N GLU A 245 -20.56 -17.68 17.35
CA GLU A 245 -21.60 -16.79 17.85
C GLU A 245 -22.96 -17.39 17.49
N ASN A 246 -23.82 -17.62 18.48
CA ASN A 246 -25.13 -18.26 18.31
C ASN A 246 -25.07 -19.60 17.53
N GLY A 247 -24.02 -20.38 17.75
CA GLY A 247 -23.80 -21.67 17.07
C GLY A 247 -23.30 -21.55 15.63
N GLN A 248 -23.00 -20.34 15.14
CA GLN A 248 -22.45 -20.10 13.81
C GLN A 248 -20.98 -19.74 13.90
N LEU A 249 -20.17 -20.28 12.98
CA LEU A 249 -18.78 -19.88 12.81
C LEU A 249 -18.72 -18.49 12.17
N ILE A 250 -18.26 -17.51 12.94
CA ILE A 250 -17.97 -16.15 12.49
C ILE A 250 -16.47 -16.04 12.24
N ARG A 251 -16.10 -15.68 11.02
CA ARG A 251 -14.71 -15.41 10.64
C ARG A 251 -14.53 -13.91 10.49
N SER A 252 -13.65 -13.33 11.31
CA SER A 252 -13.25 -11.94 11.24
C SER A 252 -11.81 -11.82 10.76
N PHE A 253 -11.50 -10.67 10.15
CA PHE A 253 -10.20 -10.39 9.56
C PHE A 253 -9.66 -9.09 10.11
N ARG A 254 -8.39 -9.07 10.50
CA ARG A 254 -7.70 -7.87 10.95
C ARG A 254 -7.22 -7.05 9.73
N TRP A 255 -8.13 -6.34 9.07
CA TRP A 255 -7.82 -5.58 7.84
C TRP A 255 -6.85 -4.42 8.03
N PHE A 256 -6.78 -3.86 9.24
CA PHE A 256 -6.02 -2.64 9.58
C PHE A 256 -4.65 -2.91 10.21
N PHE A 257 -4.01 -4.01 9.82
CA PHE A 257 -2.68 -4.35 10.31
C PHE A 257 -1.58 -3.45 9.68
N PRO A 258 -0.43 -3.26 10.37
CA PRO A 258 0.71 -2.55 9.80
C PRO A 258 1.17 -3.16 8.47
N GLN A 259 1.35 -2.34 7.44
CA GLN A 259 1.77 -2.84 6.13
C GLN A 259 2.51 -1.78 5.32
N SER A 260 3.56 -2.19 4.61
CA SER A 260 4.14 -1.38 3.54
C SER A 260 3.10 -1.12 2.44
N ARG A 261 2.84 0.15 2.14
CA ARG A 261 1.83 0.61 1.17
C ARG A 261 2.41 1.30 -0.06
N PHE A 262 3.66 1.73 0.02
CA PHE A 262 4.33 2.43 -1.07
C PHE A 262 5.83 2.14 -1.05
N VAL A 263 6.40 1.96 -2.24
CA VAL A 263 7.84 1.86 -2.45
C VAL A 263 8.19 2.60 -3.73
N MET A 264 9.32 3.29 -3.77
CA MET A 264 9.79 4.00 -4.97
C MET A 264 11.30 4.14 -4.94
N GLU A 265 11.95 3.77 -6.05
CA GLU A 265 13.36 4.07 -6.29
C GLU A 265 13.51 5.44 -6.96
N ARG A 266 14.48 6.21 -6.49
CA ARG A 266 14.88 7.46 -7.13
C ARG A 266 16.29 7.87 -6.75
N GLY A 267 17.12 8.19 -7.74
CA GLY A 267 18.43 8.81 -7.51
C GLY A 267 19.35 7.97 -6.62
N GLY A 268 19.29 6.62 -6.74
CA GLY A 268 20.05 5.70 -5.89
C GLY A 268 19.49 5.49 -4.48
N GLN A 269 18.36 6.12 -4.15
CA GLN A 269 17.65 5.92 -2.90
C GLN A 269 16.35 5.15 -3.11
N LEU A 270 15.90 4.46 -2.07
CA LEU A 270 14.60 3.81 -2.02
C LEU A 270 13.76 4.38 -0.88
N LEU A 271 12.62 4.98 -1.22
CA LEU A 271 11.62 5.40 -0.26
C LEU A 271 10.60 4.28 -0.05
N ASN A 272 10.34 3.90 1.20
CA ASN A 272 9.26 3.01 1.59
C ASN A 272 8.35 3.70 2.62
N VAL A 273 7.05 3.47 2.53
CA VAL A 273 6.07 3.99 3.50
C VAL A 273 5.26 2.85 4.07
N VAL A 274 5.36 2.68 5.39
CA VAL A 274 4.56 1.76 6.18
C VAL A 274 3.37 2.50 6.76
N TRP A 275 2.19 1.98 6.48
CA TRP A 275 0.94 2.45 7.04
C TRP A 275 0.60 1.70 8.31
N ARG A 276 0.41 2.42 9.42
CA ARG A 276 0.03 1.86 10.72
C ARG A 276 -1.29 2.47 11.17
N HIS A 277 -2.38 1.98 10.58
CA HIS A 277 -3.73 2.50 10.83
C HIS A 277 -4.09 2.60 12.30
N ASP A 278 -4.00 1.49 13.05
CA ASP A 278 -4.40 1.44 14.46
C ASP A 278 -3.53 2.35 15.35
N ALA A 279 -2.26 2.55 14.98
CA ALA A 279 -1.34 3.46 15.66
C ALA A 279 -1.46 4.92 15.17
N ARG A 280 -2.31 5.18 14.16
CA ARG A 280 -2.57 6.51 13.59
C ARG A 280 -1.32 7.21 13.07
N GLU A 281 -0.40 6.43 12.54
CA GLU A 281 0.87 6.95 12.03
C GLU A 281 1.27 6.28 10.72
N SER A 282 2.20 6.92 10.04
CA SER A 282 2.95 6.33 8.93
C SER A 282 4.43 6.44 9.20
N ILE A 283 5.15 5.37 8.88
CA ILE A 283 6.60 5.31 9.01
C ILE A 283 7.22 5.42 7.63
N TRP A 284 8.18 6.32 7.50
CA TRP A 284 8.84 6.70 6.26
C TRP A 284 10.29 6.28 6.36
N GLU A 285 10.66 5.32 5.52
CA GLU A 285 12.00 4.76 5.48
C GLU A 285 12.70 5.19 4.20
N LEU A 286 13.91 5.72 4.33
CA LEU A 286 14.77 6.03 3.20
C LEU A 286 16.00 5.14 3.28
N TYR A 287 16.28 4.41 2.20
CA TYR A 287 17.45 3.57 2.07
C TYR A 287 18.38 4.13 1.00
N ASP A 288 19.69 4.03 1.26
CA ASP A 288 20.69 4.10 0.21
C ASP A 288 20.84 2.70 -0.40
N ILE A 289 20.55 2.57 -1.68
CA ILE A 289 20.50 1.26 -2.37
C ILE A 289 21.91 0.70 -2.51
N ALA A 290 22.89 1.54 -2.86
CA ALA A 290 24.27 1.11 -3.10
C ALA A 290 24.96 0.73 -1.77
N ALA A 291 24.76 1.53 -0.73
CA ALA A 291 25.29 1.27 0.60
C ALA A 291 24.47 0.22 1.39
N ARG A 292 23.34 -0.23 0.84
CA ARG A 292 22.43 -1.24 1.41
C ARG A 292 22.08 -0.97 2.88
N ARG A 293 21.78 0.29 3.21
CA ARG A 293 21.47 0.71 4.59
C ARG A 293 20.34 1.71 4.64
N ARG A 294 19.56 1.66 5.72
CA ARG A 294 18.59 2.70 6.04
C ARG A 294 19.34 3.97 6.43
N VAL A 295 19.07 5.07 5.73
CA VAL A 295 19.65 6.39 6.00
C VAL A 295 18.71 7.29 6.81
N SER A 296 17.39 7.05 6.74
CA SER A 296 16.40 7.75 7.55
C SER A 296 15.25 6.83 7.94
N LEU A 297 14.75 7.01 9.17
CA LEU A 297 13.53 6.42 9.69
C LEU A 297 12.77 7.54 10.41
N ALA A 298 11.59 7.91 9.91
CA ALA A 298 10.79 9.00 10.46
C ALA A 298 9.31 8.61 10.56
N ALA A 299 8.63 9.11 11.58
CA ALA A 299 7.20 8.94 11.75
C ALA A 299 6.45 10.23 11.42
N ALA A 300 5.28 10.10 10.81
CA ALA A 300 4.27 11.16 10.73
C ALA A 300 3.08 10.78 11.62
N ASN A 301 2.53 11.75 12.37
CA ASN A 301 1.36 11.58 13.24
C ASN A 301 0.03 11.46 12.46
N GLU A 302 0.09 10.85 11.29
CA GLU A 302 -0.97 10.70 10.31
C GLU A 302 -0.73 9.36 9.61
N ALA A 303 -1.76 8.51 9.55
CA ALA A 303 -1.71 7.22 8.87
C ALA A 303 -1.85 7.39 7.34
N TRP A 304 -0.84 8.01 6.72
CA TRP A 304 -0.81 8.25 5.27
C TRP A 304 -0.79 6.94 4.48
N GLN A 305 -1.73 6.82 3.56
CA GLN A 305 -1.71 5.80 2.52
C GLN A 305 -1.26 6.45 1.21
N VAL A 306 0.00 6.24 0.84
CA VAL A 306 0.57 6.81 -0.39
C VAL A 306 0.25 5.90 -1.58
N TRP A 307 -0.20 6.51 -2.67
CA TRP A 307 -0.66 5.81 -3.88
C TRP A 307 0.31 5.92 -5.03
N ASN A 308 0.89 7.12 -5.24
CA ASN A 308 1.78 7.37 -6.37
C ASN A 308 2.66 8.60 -6.12
N ALA A 309 3.72 8.72 -6.91
CA ALA A 309 4.49 9.95 -7.05
C ALA A 309 4.12 10.66 -8.36
N VAL A 310 4.17 11.98 -8.36
CA VAL A 310 3.86 12.80 -9.54
C VAL A 310 5.09 13.54 -10.04
N ARG A 311 4.98 14.18 -11.21
CA ARG A 311 6.13 14.72 -11.95
C ARG A 311 6.98 15.73 -11.19
N ASP A 312 6.39 16.50 -10.29
CA ASP A 312 7.09 17.50 -9.47
C ASP A 312 7.66 16.92 -8.16
N ASN A 313 7.67 15.59 -8.03
CA ASN A 313 8.21 14.83 -6.90
C ASN A 313 7.35 14.89 -5.63
N SER A 314 6.17 15.50 -5.70
CA SER A 314 5.17 15.32 -4.66
C SER A 314 4.52 13.93 -4.77
N LEU A 315 3.80 13.56 -3.72
CA LEU A 315 3.15 12.27 -3.55
C LEU A 315 1.65 12.47 -3.47
N LEU A 316 0.91 11.57 -4.09
CA LEU A 316 -0.53 11.45 -3.96
C LEU A 316 -0.81 10.47 -2.84
N ALA A 317 -1.57 10.91 -1.84
CA ALA A 317 -1.87 10.12 -0.67
C ALA A 317 -3.32 10.31 -0.24
N SER A 318 -3.78 9.44 0.65
CA SER A 318 -5.02 9.63 1.37
C SER A 318 -4.87 9.36 2.85
N ARG A 319 -5.84 9.84 3.61
CA ARG A 319 -6.01 9.57 5.03
C ARG A 319 -7.50 9.51 5.38
N ILE A 320 -7.78 9.05 6.59
CA ILE A 320 -9.08 9.15 7.24
C ILE A 320 -8.91 10.11 8.41
N ARG A 321 -9.67 11.20 8.44
CA ARG A 321 -9.64 12.16 9.53
C ARG A 321 -10.19 11.52 10.80
N GLU A 322 -9.48 11.71 11.91
CA GLU A 322 -9.83 11.08 13.18
C GLU A 322 -11.17 11.59 13.75
N ASP A 323 -11.37 12.91 13.71
CA ASP A 323 -12.50 13.59 14.33
C ASP A 323 -13.82 13.36 13.59
N THR A 324 -13.75 13.15 12.28
CA THR A 324 -14.92 13.10 11.39
C THR A 324 -15.10 11.73 10.71
N GLY A 325 -14.06 10.89 10.67
CA GLY A 325 -14.05 9.70 9.83
C GLY A 325 -14.02 10.00 8.32
N GLN A 326 -13.87 11.27 7.93
CA GLN A 326 -13.92 11.70 6.54
C GLN A 326 -12.67 11.24 5.79
N HIS A 327 -12.87 10.70 4.59
CA HIS A 327 -11.78 10.32 3.70
C HIS A 327 -11.27 11.57 2.96
N GLU A 328 -9.96 11.80 3.01
CA GLU A 328 -9.32 12.90 2.28
C GLU A 328 -8.31 12.37 1.27
N PHE A 329 -8.31 13.01 0.10
CA PHE A 329 -7.25 12.91 -0.89
C PHE A 329 -6.31 14.10 -0.75
N CYS A 330 -5.01 13.83 -0.76
CA CYS A 330 -3.99 14.82 -0.44
C CYS A 330 -2.80 14.75 -1.39
N ARG A 331 -2.15 15.90 -1.53
CA ARG A 331 -0.83 16.03 -2.15
C ARG A 331 0.18 16.36 -1.06
N LEU A 332 1.25 15.56 -0.99
CA LEU A 332 2.30 15.66 0.02
C LEU A 332 3.64 15.97 -0.64
N ARG A 333 4.48 16.78 0.01
CA ARG A 333 5.88 16.91 -0.34
C ARG A 333 6.71 16.10 0.66
N TYR A 334 7.48 15.13 0.17
CA TYR A 334 8.42 14.40 1.02
C TYR A 334 9.62 15.28 1.34
N LEU A 335 10.03 15.29 2.61
CA LEU A 335 11.14 16.06 3.16
C LEU A 335 12.25 15.08 3.59
N PRO A 336 13.15 14.68 2.67
CA PRO A 336 14.26 13.80 3.01
C PRO A 336 15.12 14.47 4.09
N ARG A 337 15.55 13.68 5.07
CA ARG A 337 16.46 14.12 6.13
C ARG A 337 17.89 13.75 5.82
#